data_AF-A0A351TNB2-F1
#
_entry.id   AF-A0A351TNB2-F1
#
_cell.length_a   1.000
_cell.length_b   1.000
_cell.length_c   1.000
_cell.angle_alpha   90.00
_cell.angle_beta   90.00
_cell.angle_gamma   90.00
#
_symmetry.space_group_name_H-M   'P 1'
#
loop_
_entity.id
_entity.type
_entity.pdbx_description
1 polymer ?
#
loop_
_entity_poly.entity_id
_entity_poly.type
_entity_poly.pdbx_seq_one_letter_code
_entity_poly.pdbx_strand_id
1 'polypeptide(L)'
;MDKQSLFISYCWKDGNTYADELETQFKDEFVVKRDKSQLIANDDLYDFMAEIANCDNVIIVLTAEYVKSLNCMLEMSYLVSQDDWNVKAMVLVIDDSMYSIERKLEVINYWLLRKKKSFTYLEGNVGSTILEEEKEYIDLICEQVEPFLKGISRRKNPSQIAIVNEVIKKSRRNKNQGQKLIEKGEEAVLKYLKENGQMTLKELGEKTGRTSSSVRRLVSNLVNEGSIERVGNGRNGYWAIKNKDEYEK
;
A
#
# COMPACT_ATOMS: atom_id res chain seq x y z
N MET A 1 18.81 15.71 11.61
CA MET A 1 17.71 15.32 10.70
C MET A 1 17.03 14.13 11.32
N ASP A 2 15.71 14.11 11.34
CA ASP A 2 14.97 12.96 11.84
C ASP A 2 15.23 11.73 10.96
N LYS A 3 15.33 10.57 11.60
CA LYS A 3 15.54 9.29 10.91
C LYS A 3 14.38 9.03 9.95
N GLN A 4 14.69 8.57 8.74
CA GLN A 4 13.66 8.15 7.79
C GLN A 4 12.88 6.94 8.32
N SER A 5 11.61 6.83 7.95
CA SER A 5 10.80 5.65 8.29
C SER A 5 11.06 4.50 7.32
N LEU A 6 11.17 3.29 7.85
CA LEU A 6 11.34 2.07 7.06
C LEU A 6 10.31 1.04 7.49
N PHE A 7 9.45 0.60 6.57
CA PHE A 7 8.53 -0.51 6.83
C PHE A 7 9.10 -1.83 6.32
N ILE A 8 9.04 -2.87 7.15
CA ILE A 8 9.38 -4.25 6.77
C ILE A 8 8.08 -5.07 6.74
N SER A 9 7.60 -5.37 5.53
CA SER A 9 6.47 -6.27 5.28
C SER A 9 6.98 -7.70 5.15
N TYR A 10 6.50 -8.61 5.99
CA TYR A 10 6.94 -10.01 6.03
C TYR A 10 5.79 -10.91 6.50
N CYS A 11 5.86 -12.20 6.20
CA CYS A 11 4.90 -13.16 6.73
C CYS A 11 5.37 -13.71 8.08
N TRP A 12 4.52 -13.68 9.10
CA TRP A 12 4.87 -14.23 10.43
C TRP A 12 5.08 -15.74 10.43
N LYS A 13 4.61 -16.48 9.42
CA LYS A 13 4.77 -17.94 9.40
C LYS A 13 6.19 -18.38 9.05
N ASP A 14 6.86 -17.65 8.17
CA ASP A 14 8.16 -18.05 7.59
C ASP A 14 9.12 -16.87 7.34
N GLY A 15 8.79 -15.67 7.83
CA GLY A 15 9.54 -14.43 7.59
C GLY A 15 10.20 -13.78 8.81
N ASN A 16 9.92 -14.24 10.04
CA ASN A 16 10.39 -13.59 11.27
C ASN A 16 11.91 -13.38 11.31
N THR A 17 12.68 -14.43 11.05
CA THR A 17 14.15 -14.39 11.11
C THR A 17 14.73 -13.30 10.20
N TYR A 18 14.24 -13.21 8.96
CA TYR A 18 14.70 -12.17 8.03
C TYR A 18 14.30 -10.76 8.48
N ALA A 19 13.10 -10.60 9.03
CA ALA A 19 12.64 -9.33 9.56
C ALA A 19 13.44 -8.88 10.79
N ASP A 20 13.78 -9.79 11.70
CA ASP A 20 14.61 -9.53 12.88
C ASP A 20 16.04 -9.08 12.49
N GLU A 21 16.62 -9.74 11.49
CA GLU A 21 17.94 -9.40 10.97
C GLU A 21 17.95 -8.03 10.28
N LEU A 22 16.96 -7.76 9.42
CA LEU A 22 16.81 -6.46 8.76
C LEU A 22 16.60 -5.35 9.79
N GLU A 23 15.71 -5.53 10.78
CA GLU A 23 15.49 -4.54 11.84
C GLU A 23 16.79 -4.24 12.59
N THR A 24 17.54 -5.28 12.97
CA THR A 24 18.84 -5.13 13.64
C THR A 24 19.82 -4.31 12.81
N GLN A 25 19.82 -4.49 11.48
CA GLN A 25 20.70 -3.78 10.55
C GLN A 25 20.26 -2.32 10.31
N PHE A 26 18.98 -1.97 10.51
CA PHE A 26 18.45 -0.65 10.18
C PHE A 26 18.08 0.24 11.36
N LYS A 27 17.90 -0.29 12.58
CA LYS A 27 17.45 0.47 13.76
C LYS A 27 18.27 1.72 14.08
N ASP A 28 19.56 1.72 13.75
CA ASP A 28 20.46 2.83 14.03
C ASP A 28 20.31 3.98 13.03
N GLU A 29 19.83 3.72 11.81
CA GLU A 29 19.71 4.69 10.71
C GLU A 29 18.24 5.08 10.43
N PHE A 30 17.27 4.22 10.78
CA PHE A 30 15.85 4.38 10.46
C PHE A 30 14.93 4.27 11.66
N VAL A 31 13.75 4.88 11.57
CA VAL A 31 12.59 4.52 12.40
C VAL A 31 11.97 3.27 11.77
N VAL A 32 12.38 2.10 12.25
CA VAL A 32 11.91 0.82 11.71
C VAL A 32 10.51 0.52 12.23
N LYS A 33 9.60 0.25 11.30
CA LYS A 33 8.26 -0.29 11.54
C LYS A 33 8.20 -1.68 10.92
N ARG A 34 7.55 -2.60 11.61
CA ARG A 34 7.35 -3.98 11.16
C ARG A 34 5.87 -4.24 10.97
N ASP A 35 5.54 -5.19 10.10
CA ASP A 35 4.20 -5.75 10.08
C ASP A 35 3.84 -6.24 11.49
N LYS A 36 2.90 -5.53 12.11
CA LYS A 36 2.25 -5.87 13.37
C LYS A 36 0.89 -6.43 12.98
N SER A 37 0.84 -7.70 12.60
CA SER A 37 -0.41 -8.36 12.20
C SER A 37 -1.49 -8.41 13.30
N GLN A 38 -1.21 -7.86 14.49
CA GLN A 38 -2.26 -7.36 15.37
C GLN A 38 -2.52 -5.90 15.02
N LEU A 39 -3.57 -5.68 14.22
CA LEU A 39 -4.35 -4.43 14.24
C LEU A 39 -4.27 -3.88 15.66
N ILE A 40 -3.57 -2.76 15.84
CA ILE A 40 -3.53 -2.08 17.14
C ILE A 40 -5.01 -1.84 17.46
N ALA A 41 -5.45 -2.37 18.60
CA ALA A 41 -6.86 -2.40 18.97
C ALA A 41 -7.50 -1.03 18.71
N ASN A 42 -8.48 -1.00 17.79
CA ASN A 42 -9.29 0.14 17.33
C ASN A 42 -8.86 0.93 16.08
N ASP A 43 -7.79 0.59 15.36
CA ASP A 43 -7.43 1.28 14.11
C ASP A 43 -8.10 0.67 12.85
N ASP A 44 -8.54 1.53 11.91
CA ASP A 44 -9.07 1.11 10.62
C ASP A 44 -7.94 0.53 9.74
N LEU A 45 -8.19 -0.62 9.11
CA LEU A 45 -7.20 -1.31 8.27
C LEU A 45 -6.65 -0.40 7.16
N TYR A 46 -7.48 0.50 6.62
CA TYR A 46 -7.06 1.45 5.60
C TYR A 46 -6.17 2.57 6.14
N ASP A 47 -6.35 2.98 7.40
CA ASP A 47 -5.45 3.95 8.05
C ASP A 47 -4.06 3.34 8.24
N PHE A 48 -4.01 2.07 8.64
CA PHE A 48 -2.76 1.31 8.71
C PHE A 48 -2.09 1.17 7.32
N MET A 49 -2.85 0.87 6.27
CA MET A 49 -2.30 0.81 4.91
C MET A 49 -1.77 2.17 4.43
N ALA A 50 -2.45 3.27 4.79
CA ALA A 50 -1.98 4.61 4.51
C ALA A 50 -0.67 4.92 5.26
N GLU A 51 -0.55 4.49 6.52
CA GLU A 51 0.68 4.62 7.31
C GLU A 51 1.86 3.86 6.66
N ILE A 52 1.64 2.62 6.22
CA ILE A 52 2.64 1.83 5.49
C ILE A 52 3.04 2.55 4.20
N ALA A 53 2.06 3.01 3.43
CA ALA A 53 2.32 3.73 2.20
C ALA A 53 3.03 5.07 2.43
N ASN A 54 2.89 5.70 3.59
CA ASN A 54 3.59 6.95 3.92
C ASN A 54 4.98 6.73 4.53
N CYS A 55 5.45 5.48 4.66
CA CYS A 55 6.84 5.22 5.01
C CYS A 55 7.80 5.65 3.89
N ASP A 56 8.98 6.19 4.25
CA ASP A 56 9.98 6.66 3.30
C ASP A 56 10.56 5.53 2.47
N ASN A 57 10.73 4.35 3.08
CA ASN A 57 11.24 3.15 2.45
C ASN A 57 10.40 1.94 2.87
N VAL A 58 10.29 0.95 1.98
CA VAL A 58 9.61 -0.31 2.26
C VAL A 58 10.45 -1.49 1.80
N ILE A 59 10.56 -2.52 2.62
CA ILE A 59 11.14 -3.82 2.25
C ILE A 59 10.05 -4.88 2.34
N ILE A 60 9.84 -5.60 1.23
CA ILE A 60 8.97 -6.77 1.18
C ILE A 60 9.84 -8.02 1.27
N VAL A 61 9.68 -8.81 2.31
CA VAL A 61 10.31 -10.13 2.47
C VAL A 61 9.39 -11.18 1.86
N LEU A 62 9.65 -11.54 0.61
CA LEU A 62 8.79 -12.40 -0.19
C LEU A 62 9.14 -13.87 0.02
N THR A 63 8.39 -14.51 0.91
CA THR A 63 8.48 -15.93 1.25
C THR A 63 7.33 -16.74 0.62
N ALA A 64 7.32 -18.06 0.83
CA ALA A 64 6.30 -18.96 0.28
C ALA A 64 4.92 -18.76 0.93
N GLU A 65 4.86 -18.46 2.24
CA GLU A 65 3.62 -18.16 2.94
C GLU A 65 3.17 -16.70 2.75
N TYR A 66 4.09 -15.77 2.48
CA TYR A 66 3.74 -14.37 2.18
C TYR A 66 2.70 -14.27 1.08
N VAL A 67 2.94 -14.95 -0.05
CA VAL A 67 2.06 -14.88 -1.23
C VAL A 67 0.68 -15.52 -1.04
N LYS A 68 0.44 -16.18 0.09
CA LYS A 68 -0.84 -16.82 0.45
C LYS A 68 -1.56 -16.12 1.61
N SER A 69 -0.84 -15.28 2.36
CA SER A 69 -1.35 -14.52 3.49
C SER A 69 -2.22 -13.34 3.01
N LEU A 70 -3.43 -13.22 3.56
CA LEU A 70 -4.35 -12.12 3.24
C LEU A 70 -3.73 -10.76 3.59
N ASN A 71 -3.23 -10.62 4.81
CA ASN A 71 -2.66 -9.35 5.27
C ASN A 71 -1.44 -8.94 4.43
N CYS A 72 -0.48 -9.85 4.25
CA CYS A 72 0.74 -9.56 3.48
C CYS A 72 0.42 -9.18 2.03
N MET A 73 -0.48 -9.93 1.38
CA MET A 73 -0.85 -9.63 0.00
C MET A 73 -1.69 -8.36 -0.11
N LEU A 74 -2.47 -8.01 0.91
CA LEU A 74 -3.22 -6.76 0.94
C LEU A 74 -2.30 -5.55 1.10
N GLU A 75 -1.31 -5.61 2.00
CA GLU A 75 -0.26 -4.59 2.12
C GLU A 75 0.50 -4.39 0.81
N MET A 76 0.95 -5.51 0.21
CA MET A 76 1.63 -5.49 -1.08
C MET A 76 0.75 -4.84 -2.14
N SER A 77 -0.52 -5.22 -2.22
CA SER A 77 -1.43 -4.73 -3.26
C SER A 77 -1.73 -3.24 -3.08
N TYR A 78 -1.92 -2.80 -1.84
CA TYR A 78 -2.07 -1.39 -1.54
C TYR A 78 -0.81 -0.60 -1.90
N LEU A 79 0.37 -1.10 -1.58
CA LEU A 79 1.65 -0.49 -1.96
C LEU A 79 1.82 -0.38 -3.47
N VAL A 80 1.61 -1.48 -4.21
CA VAL A 80 1.76 -1.52 -5.68
C VAL A 80 0.79 -0.58 -6.37
N SER A 81 -0.37 -0.33 -5.77
CA SER A 81 -1.36 0.61 -6.28
C SER A 81 -0.95 2.08 -6.20
N GLN A 82 0.14 2.43 -5.51
CA GLN A 82 0.62 3.80 -5.30
C GLN A 82 1.59 4.27 -6.40
N ASP A 83 1.51 5.56 -6.76
CA ASP A 83 2.35 6.20 -7.78
C ASP A 83 3.86 6.07 -7.48
N ASP A 84 4.25 6.19 -6.20
CA ASP A 84 5.63 6.25 -5.73
C ASP A 84 6.19 4.88 -5.29
N TRP A 85 5.44 3.78 -5.43
CA TRP A 85 5.87 2.48 -4.89
C TRP A 85 7.22 2.03 -5.47
N ASN A 86 7.43 2.24 -6.77
CA ASN A 86 8.63 1.81 -7.47
C ASN A 86 9.91 2.50 -6.98
N VAL A 87 9.81 3.70 -6.38
CA VAL A 87 10.98 4.44 -5.91
C VAL A 87 11.36 4.05 -4.48
N LYS A 88 10.38 3.73 -3.63
CA LYS A 88 10.60 3.45 -2.20
C LYS A 88 10.67 1.97 -1.82
N ALA A 89 10.05 1.08 -2.61
CA ALA A 89 9.98 -0.34 -2.26
C ALA A 89 11.15 -1.14 -2.83
N MET A 90 11.66 -2.07 -2.01
CA MET A 90 12.58 -3.13 -2.40
C MET A 90 11.99 -4.48 -2.02
N VAL A 91 12.25 -5.51 -2.83
CA VAL A 91 11.76 -6.87 -2.60
C VAL A 91 12.95 -7.78 -2.35
N LEU A 92 12.98 -8.43 -1.19
CA LEU A 92 13.87 -9.51 -0.84
C LEU A 92 13.16 -10.83 -1.16
N VAL A 93 13.54 -11.50 -2.25
CA VAL A 93 12.93 -12.80 -2.59
C VAL A 93 13.65 -13.90 -1.83
N ILE A 94 12.94 -14.56 -0.92
CA ILE A 94 13.42 -15.70 -0.15
C ILE A 94 13.06 -17.02 -0.86
N ASP A 95 11.83 -17.10 -1.39
CA ASP A 95 11.39 -18.22 -2.21
C ASP A 95 11.82 -18.00 -3.68
N ASP A 96 13.02 -18.48 -4.05
CA ASP A 96 13.55 -18.34 -5.42
C ASP A 96 12.65 -18.98 -6.49
N SER A 97 11.74 -19.89 -6.12
CA SER A 97 10.77 -20.43 -7.08
C SER A 97 9.87 -19.34 -7.66
N MET A 98 9.73 -18.18 -6.99
CA MET A 98 8.99 -17.00 -7.45
C MET A 98 9.51 -16.42 -8.77
N TYR A 99 10.71 -16.79 -9.23
CA TYR A 99 11.22 -16.40 -10.54
C TYR A 99 10.66 -17.25 -11.69
N SER A 100 10.17 -18.46 -11.42
CA SER A 100 9.57 -19.35 -12.42
C SER A 100 8.20 -18.84 -12.88
N ILE A 101 7.81 -19.16 -14.12
CA ILE A 101 6.48 -18.79 -14.64
C ILE A 101 5.41 -19.61 -13.92
N GLU A 102 5.70 -20.90 -13.69
CA GLU A 102 4.83 -21.88 -13.07
C GLU A 102 4.41 -21.42 -11.67
N ARG A 103 5.37 -21.01 -10.83
CA ARG A 103 5.09 -20.52 -9.48
C ARG A 103 4.24 -19.24 -9.49
N LYS A 104 4.51 -18.32 -10.42
CA LYS A 104 3.72 -17.08 -10.53
C LYS A 104 2.27 -17.38 -10.88
N LEU A 105 2.05 -18.27 -11.85
CA LEU A 105 0.72 -18.72 -12.23
C LEU A 105 0.01 -19.46 -11.08
N GLU A 106 0.74 -20.25 -10.28
CA GLU A 106 0.20 -20.89 -9.08
C GLU A 106 -0.32 -19.84 -8.08
N VAL A 107 0.47 -18.81 -7.79
CA VAL A 107 0.08 -17.72 -6.87
C VAL A 107 -1.13 -16.95 -7.40
N ILE A 108 -1.14 -16.59 -8.69
CA ILE A 108 -2.27 -15.90 -9.30
C ILE A 108 -3.54 -16.76 -9.21
N ASN A 109 -3.44 -18.05 -9.58
CA ASN A 109 -4.57 -18.97 -9.52
C ASN A 109 -5.10 -19.17 -8.10
N TYR A 110 -4.22 -19.21 -7.09
CA TYR A 110 -4.63 -19.30 -5.69
C TYR A 110 -5.59 -18.15 -5.31
N TRP A 111 -5.26 -16.91 -5.67
CA TRP A 111 -6.11 -15.75 -5.38
C TRP A 111 -7.39 -15.70 -6.22
N LEU A 112 -7.32 -16.05 -7.51
CA LEU A 112 -8.50 -16.13 -8.38
C LEU A 112 -9.49 -17.20 -7.88
N LEU A 113 -9.01 -18.35 -7.40
CA LEU A 113 -9.85 -19.38 -6.81
C LEU A 113 -10.48 -18.93 -5.49
N ARG A 114 -9.72 -18.21 -4.64
CA ARG A 114 -10.26 -17.61 -3.42
C ARG A 114 -11.35 -16.58 -3.72
N LYS A 115 -11.14 -15.72 -4.72
CA LYS A 115 -12.14 -14.78 -5.24
C LYS A 115 -13.42 -15.48 -5.66
N LYS A 116 -13.31 -16.54 -6.47
CA LYS A 116 -14.47 -17.33 -6.92
C LYS A 116 -15.27 -17.92 -5.76
N LYS A 117 -14.60 -18.43 -4.71
CA LYS A 117 -15.27 -18.97 -3.52
C LYS A 117 -16.03 -17.88 -2.75
N SER A 118 -15.44 -16.69 -2.60
CA SER A 118 -16.09 -15.55 -1.93
C SER A 118 -17.43 -15.18 -2.60
N PHE A 119 -17.49 -15.18 -3.94
CA PHE A 119 -18.74 -14.94 -4.68
C PHE A 119 -19.84 -15.96 -4.38
N THR A 120 -19.50 -17.24 -4.25
CA THR A 120 -20.48 -18.29 -3.94
C THR A 120 -21.13 -18.11 -2.57
N TYR A 121 -20.39 -17.59 -1.57
CA TYR A 121 -20.96 -17.33 -0.24
C TYR A 121 -21.93 -16.15 -0.22
N LEU A 122 -21.75 -15.14 -1.09
CA LEU A 122 -22.63 -13.97 -1.17
C LEU A 122 -24.07 -14.32 -1.60
N GLU A 123 -24.27 -15.42 -2.32
CA GLU A 123 -25.61 -15.89 -2.73
C GLU A 123 -26.46 -16.38 -1.52
N GLY A 124 -25.84 -16.63 -0.36
CA GLY A 124 -26.49 -17.20 0.83
C GLY A 124 -27.21 -16.22 1.77
N ASN A 125 -27.24 -14.91 1.47
CA ASN A 125 -27.86 -13.83 2.28
C ASN A 125 -27.39 -13.66 3.75
N VAL A 126 -26.48 -14.48 4.26
CA VAL A 126 -25.92 -14.37 5.63
C VAL A 126 -24.54 -13.71 5.57
N GLY A 127 -24.35 -12.65 6.37
CA GLY A 127 -23.05 -11.98 6.51
C GLY A 127 -22.62 -11.18 5.28
N SER A 128 -23.57 -10.68 4.47
CA SER A 128 -23.30 -9.98 3.21
C SER A 128 -22.29 -8.83 3.34
N THR A 129 -22.40 -7.98 4.36
CA THR A 129 -21.45 -6.87 4.57
C THR A 129 -20.02 -7.35 4.85
N ILE A 130 -19.86 -8.41 5.65
CA ILE A 130 -18.53 -8.99 5.96
C ILE A 130 -17.92 -9.59 4.68
N LEU A 131 -18.74 -10.29 3.90
CA LEU A 131 -18.33 -10.89 2.65
C LEU A 131 -18.03 -9.84 1.56
N GLU A 132 -18.73 -8.71 1.55
CA GLU A 132 -18.46 -7.56 0.69
C GLU A 132 -17.10 -6.92 1.03
N GLU A 133 -16.79 -6.71 2.30
CA GLU A 133 -15.49 -6.18 2.74
C GLU A 133 -14.33 -7.14 2.38
N GLU A 134 -14.47 -8.45 2.66
CA GLU A 134 -13.42 -9.42 2.28
C GLU A 134 -13.26 -9.48 0.76
N LYS A 135 -14.36 -9.36 0.01
CA LYS A 135 -14.32 -9.31 -1.45
C LYS A 135 -13.54 -8.10 -1.96
N GLU A 136 -13.71 -6.90 -1.39
CA GLU A 136 -12.93 -5.72 -1.78
C GLU A 136 -11.43 -5.96 -1.61
N TYR A 137 -11.01 -6.60 -0.51
CA TYR A 137 -9.61 -6.96 -0.29
C TYR A 137 -9.09 -7.96 -1.33
N ILE A 138 -9.86 -9.02 -1.59
CA ILE A 138 -9.48 -10.04 -2.57
C ILE A 138 -9.44 -9.45 -4.00
N ASP A 139 -10.36 -8.55 -4.33
CA ASP A 139 -10.40 -7.87 -5.63
C ASP A 139 -9.13 -7.04 -5.84
N LEU A 140 -8.75 -6.23 -4.84
CA LEU A 140 -7.50 -5.47 -4.88
C LEU A 140 -6.28 -6.39 -5.04
N ILE A 141 -6.24 -7.52 -4.33
CA ILE A 141 -5.14 -8.49 -4.47
C ILE A 141 -5.07 -9.06 -5.90
N CYS A 142 -6.20 -9.47 -6.45
CA CYS A 142 -6.27 -10.02 -7.80
C CYS A 142 -5.85 -8.99 -8.87
N GLU A 143 -6.15 -7.71 -8.68
CA GLU A 143 -5.75 -6.64 -9.59
C GLU A 143 -4.22 -6.39 -9.57
N GLN A 144 -3.58 -6.52 -8.41
CA GLN A 144 -2.18 -6.09 -8.22
C GLN A 144 -1.16 -7.24 -8.24
N VAL A 145 -1.56 -8.48 -7.97
CA VAL A 145 -0.65 -9.64 -7.88
C VAL A 145 0.14 -9.89 -9.16
N GLU A 146 -0.50 -9.84 -10.33
CA GLU A 146 0.19 -10.07 -11.60
C GLU A 146 1.18 -8.92 -11.93
N PRO A 147 0.80 -7.64 -11.88
CA PRO A 147 1.74 -6.52 -12.01
C PRO A 147 2.94 -6.63 -11.07
N PHE A 148 2.71 -7.00 -9.81
CA PHE A 148 3.76 -7.21 -8.81
C PHE A 148 4.74 -8.31 -9.23
N LEU A 149 4.25 -9.52 -9.53
CA LEU A 149 5.08 -10.66 -9.93
C LEU A 149 5.84 -10.41 -11.24
N LYS A 150 5.22 -9.69 -12.18
CA LYS A 150 5.88 -9.22 -13.41
C LYS A 150 7.02 -8.25 -13.11
N GLY A 151 6.84 -7.39 -12.11
CA GLY A 151 7.86 -6.46 -11.61
C GLY A 151 9.09 -7.15 -11.03
N ILE A 152 8.90 -8.22 -10.26
CA ILE A 152 9.99 -9.04 -9.68
C ILE A 152 10.86 -9.64 -10.78
N SER A 153 10.23 -10.19 -11.81
CA SER A 153 10.91 -10.90 -12.92
C SER A 153 11.91 -10.05 -13.70
N ARG A 154 11.76 -8.73 -13.65
CA ARG A 154 12.63 -7.76 -14.36
C ARG A 154 13.88 -7.39 -13.56
N ARG A 155 13.99 -7.84 -12.31
CA ARG A 155 15.05 -7.45 -11.38
C ARG A 155 15.82 -8.70 -10.94
N LYS A 156 17.15 -8.60 -10.83
CA LYS A 156 17.96 -9.66 -10.20
C LYS A 156 17.64 -9.67 -8.70
N ASN A 157 17.47 -10.86 -8.10
CA ASN A 157 17.27 -10.98 -6.65
C ASN A 157 18.43 -10.32 -5.92
N PRO A 158 18.22 -9.19 -5.20
CA PRO A 158 19.29 -8.61 -4.41
C PRO A 158 19.54 -9.50 -3.18
N SER A 159 20.80 -9.67 -2.79
CA SER A 159 21.10 -10.22 -1.47
C SER A 159 20.64 -9.26 -0.38
N GLN A 160 20.40 -9.77 0.83
CA GLN A 160 20.05 -8.93 1.98
C GLN A 160 21.05 -7.79 2.20
N ILE A 161 22.35 -8.06 2.09
CA ILE A 161 23.41 -7.05 2.16
C ILE A 161 23.24 -5.97 1.07
N ALA A 162 22.89 -6.37 -0.15
CA ALA A 162 22.65 -5.42 -1.24
C ALA A 162 21.41 -4.55 -0.98
N ILE A 163 20.35 -5.10 -0.39
CA ILE A 163 19.18 -4.33 0.03
C ILE A 163 19.56 -3.30 1.10
N VAL A 164 20.28 -3.73 2.15
CA VAL A 164 20.71 -2.83 3.23
C VAL A 164 21.50 -1.64 2.68
N ASN A 165 22.51 -1.93 1.86
CA ASN A 165 23.34 -0.91 1.26
C ASN A 165 22.55 0.05 0.36
N GLU A 166 21.62 -0.47 -0.45
CA GLU A 166 20.84 0.37 -1.36
C GLU A 166 19.81 1.22 -0.61
N VAL A 167 19.16 0.71 0.43
CA VAL A 167 18.22 1.49 1.26
C VAL A 167 18.94 2.60 2.03
N ILE A 168 20.09 2.32 2.65
CA ILE A 168 20.93 3.34 3.31
C ILE A 168 21.42 4.39 2.29
N LYS A 169 21.80 3.95 1.10
CA LYS A 169 22.23 4.87 0.03
C LYS A 169 21.09 5.75 -0.46
N LYS A 170 19.89 5.19 -0.62
CA LYS A 170 18.68 5.91 -1.02
C LYS A 170 18.27 6.93 0.04
N SER A 171 18.35 6.59 1.33
CA SER A 171 17.97 7.51 2.40
C SER A 171 18.84 8.77 2.45
N ARG A 172 20.09 8.66 1.99
CA ARG A 172 21.04 9.78 1.88
C ARG A 172 20.85 10.62 0.61
N ARG A 173 20.04 10.18 -0.36
CA ARG A 173 19.71 10.96 -1.57
C ARG A 173 18.48 11.84 -1.31
N ASN A 174 18.45 13.04 -1.89
CA ASN A 174 17.30 13.96 -1.75
C ASN A 174 15.99 13.28 -2.21
N LYS A 175 14.95 13.34 -1.36
CA LYS A 175 13.61 12.71 -1.49
C LYS A 175 12.77 13.15 -2.70
N ASN A 176 13.37 13.86 -3.66
CA ASN A 176 12.64 14.68 -4.61
C ASN A 176 11.77 13.90 -5.61
N GLN A 177 12.03 12.61 -5.87
CA GLN A 177 11.28 11.90 -6.91
C GLN A 177 9.94 11.35 -6.40
N GLY A 178 9.94 10.63 -5.27
CA GLY A 178 8.70 10.08 -4.69
C GLY A 178 7.77 11.19 -4.24
N GLN A 179 8.32 12.19 -3.55
CA GLN A 179 7.57 13.35 -3.08
C GLN A 179 6.85 14.08 -4.23
N LYS A 180 7.55 14.35 -5.34
CA LYS A 180 6.93 14.99 -6.53
C LYS A 180 5.80 14.19 -7.16
N LEU A 181 5.85 12.85 -7.09
CA LEU A 181 4.78 12.01 -7.61
C LEU A 181 3.51 12.16 -6.75
N ILE A 182 3.68 12.21 -5.43
CA ILE A 182 2.60 12.42 -4.47
C ILE A 182 2.01 13.82 -4.62
N GLU A 183 2.84 14.87 -4.63
CA GLU A 183 2.40 16.26 -4.82
C GLU A 183 1.60 16.43 -6.11
N LYS A 184 2.08 15.85 -7.23
CA LYS A 184 1.35 15.87 -8.51
C LYS A 184 0.00 15.13 -8.43
N GLY A 185 -0.08 14.08 -7.63
CA GLY A 185 -1.33 13.36 -7.36
C GLY A 185 -2.31 14.21 -6.56
N GLU A 186 -1.84 14.83 -5.49
CA GLU A 186 -2.62 15.72 -4.63
C GLU A 186 -3.14 16.94 -5.39
N GLU A 187 -2.30 17.57 -6.21
CA GLU A 187 -2.72 18.65 -7.13
C GLU A 187 -3.85 18.21 -8.08
N ALA A 188 -3.76 17.00 -8.63
CA ALA A 188 -4.79 16.46 -9.51
C ALA A 188 -6.11 16.20 -8.77
N VAL A 189 -6.04 15.64 -7.55
CA VAL A 189 -7.22 15.42 -6.69
C VAL A 189 -7.88 16.76 -6.34
N LEU A 190 -7.09 17.75 -5.88
CA LEU A 190 -7.58 19.08 -5.54
C LEU A 190 -8.25 19.76 -6.75
N LYS A 191 -7.66 19.64 -7.94
CA LYS A 191 -8.25 20.20 -9.17
C LYS A 191 -9.67 19.67 -9.40
N TYR A 192 -9.87 18.35 -9.36
CA TYR A 192 -11.19 17.77 -9.61
C TYR A 192 -12.20 18.02 -8.48
N LEU A 193 -11.74 18.10 -7.23
CA LEU A 193 -12.60 18.51 -6.11
C LEU A 193 -13.06 19.97 -6.24
N LYS A 194 -12.24 20.88 -6.80
CA LYS A 194 -12.68 22.26 -7.12
C LYS A 194 -13.77 22.29 -8.19
N GLU A 195 -13.67 21.41 -9.18
CA GLU A 195 -14.66 21.30 -10.26
C GLU A 195 -15.97 20.65 -9.78
N ASN A 196 -15.89 19.63 -8.92
CA ASN A 196 -17.03 18.98 -8.28
C ASN A 196 -16.64 18.34 -6.93
N GLY A 197 -17.00 18.99 -5.81
CA GLY A 197 -16.64 18.53 -4.46
C GLY A 197 -17.33 17.26 -3.97
N GLN A 198 -18.32 16.75 -4.71
CA GLN A 198 -19.09 15.54 -4.33
C GLN A 198 -18.57 14.25 -4.98
N MET A 199 -17.40 14.29 -5.63
CA MET A 199 -16.83 13.10 -6.25
C MET A 199 -16.45 12.03 -5.20
N THR A 200 -16.80 10.79 -5.52
CA THR A 200 -16.36 9.59 -4.81
C THR A 200 -14.88 9.29 -5.10
N LEU A 201 -14.25 8.45 -4.27
CA LEU A 201 -12.87 8.00 -4.50
C LEU A 201 -12.71 7.29 -5.86
N LYS A 202 -13.75 6.57 -6.31
CA LYS A 202 -13.76 5.88 -7.60
C LYS A 202 -13.79 6.87 -8.77
N GLU A 203 -14.67 7.86 -8.73
CA GLU A 203 -14.76 8.90 -9.77
C GLU A 203 -13.47 9.72 -9.84
N LEU A 204 -12.89 10.07 -8.69
CA LEU A 204 -11.57 10.70 -8.63
C LEU A 204 -10.48 9.81 -9.23
N GLY A 205 -10.51 8.49 -8.97
CA GLY A 205 -9.59 7.52 -9.57
C GLY A 205 -9.68 7.53 -11.09
N GLU A 206 -10.89 7.43 -11.63
CA GLU A 206 -11.14 7.46 -13.09
C GLU A 206 -10.66 8.77 -13.72
N LYS A 207 -10.91 9.93 -13.08
CA LYS A 207 -10.51 11.26 -13.57
C LYS A 207 -9.01 11.52 -13.47
N THR A 208 -8.36 10.99 -12.43
CA THR A 208 -6.93 11.19 -12.18
C THR A 208 -6.05 10.12 -12.82
N GLY A 209 -6.65 9.05 -13.38
CA GLY A 209 -5.94 7.89 -13.93
C GLY A 209 -5.27 7.04 -12.85
N ARG A 210 -5.84 7.00 -11.65
CA ARG A 210 -5.29 6.34 -10.46
C ARG A 210 -6.23 5.30 -9.89
N THR A 211 -5.68 4.39 -9.09
CA THR A 211 -6.48 3.44 -8.32
C THR A 211 -7.22 4.17 -7.20
N SER A 212 -8.39 3.66 -6.80
CA SER A 212 -9.13 4.18 -5.65
C SER A 212 -8.29 4.16 -4.36
N SER A 213 -7.42 3.15 -4.21
CA SER A 213 -6.48 3.02 -3.08
C SER A 213 -5.43 4.13 -3.07
N SER A 214 -4.89 4.52 -4.24
CA SER A 214 -3.97 5.66 -4.34
C SER A 214 -4.68 6.98 -4.05
N VAL A 215 -5.86 7.20 -4.64
CA VAL A 215 -6.66 8.40 -4.35
C VAL A 215 -7.00 8.50 -2.86
N ARG A 216 -7.34 7.38 -2.21
CA ARG A 216 -7.61 7.34 -0.78
C ARG A 216 -6.43 7.87 0.04
N ARG A 217 -5.20 7.45 -0.28
CA ARG A 217 -3.98 7.95 0.38
C ARG A 217 -3.82 9.46 0.16
N LEU A 218 -3.94 9.93 -1.08
CA LEU A 218 -3.79 11.36 -1.41
C LEU A 218 -4.84 12.22 -0.67
N VAL A 219 -6.09 11.76 -0.63
CA VAL A 219 -7.16 12.41 0.13
C VAL A 219 -6.84 12.42 1.64
N SER A 220 -6.38 11.31 2.20
CA SER A 220 -5.99 11.23 3.62
C SER A 220 -4.86 12.22 3.95
N ASN A 221 -3.83 12.30 3.10
CA ASN A 221 -2.76 13.30 3.24
C ASN A 221 -3.32 14.73 3.24
N LEU A 222 -4.15 15.08 2.25
CA LEU A 222 -4.76 16.40 2.13
C LEU A 222 -5.64 16.76 3.32
N VAL A 223 -6.33 15.78 3.92
CA VAL A 223 -7.11 15.97 5.15
C VAL A 223 -6.18 16.24 6.34
N ASN A 224 -5.14 15.43 6.51
CA ASN A 224 -4.17 15.57 7.60
C ASN A 224 -3.39 16.90 7.54
N GLU A 225 -3.13 17.39 6.33
CA GLU A 225 -2.51 18.71 6.09
C GLU A 225 -3.50 19.88 6.26
N GLY A 226 -4.80 19.60 6.40
CA GLY A 226 -5.85 20.61 6.52
C GLY A 226 -6.23 21.29 5.21
N SER A 227 -5.80 20.76 4.06
CA SER A 227 -6.14 21.27 2.72
C SER A 227 -7.60 20.99 2.34
N ILE A 228 -8.17 19.89 2.82
CA ILE A 228 -9.58 19.51 2.64
C ILE A 228 -10.18 18.99 3.96
N GLU A 229 -11.50 18.95 4.05
CA GLU A 229 -12.22 18.31 5.15
C GLU A 229 -13.41 17.49 4.68
N ARG A 230 -13.78 16.47 5.47
CA ARG A 230 -15.01 15.71 5.23
C ARG A 230 -16.20 16.48 5.80
N VAL A 231 -17.20 16.75 4.97
CA VAL A 231 -18.46 17.36 5.39
C VAL A 231 -19.59 16.33 5.34
N GLY A 232 -20.32 16.16 6.45
CA GLY A 232 -21.43 15.20 6.58
C GLY A 232 -21.05 13.85 7.20
N ASN A 233 -22.00 12.91 7.24
CA ASN A 233 -21.82 11.60 7.88
C ASN A 233 -20.86 10.69 7.08
N GLY A 234 -20.19 9.73 7.74
CA GLY A 234 -19.16 8.89 7.12
C GLY A 234 -19.57 8.20 5.80
N ARG A 235 -20.81 7.72 5.67
CA ARG A 235 -21.31 7.05 4.44
C ARG A 235 -21.68 7.99 3.29
N ASN A 236 -22.20 9.20 3.58
CA ASN A 236 -22.77 10.11 2.57
C ASN A 236 -22.08 11.48 2.51
N GLY A 237 -20.98 11.65 3.25
CA GLY A 237 -20.24 12.91 3.28
C GLY A 237 -19.46 13.14 1.99
N TYR A 238 -19.07 14.39 1.78
CA TYR A 238 -18.26 14.83 0.63
C TYR A 238 -17.00 15.56 1.11
N TRP A 239 -16.08 15.85 0.20
CA TRP A 239 -14.84 16.55 0.51
C TRP A 239 -14.96 18.02 0.14
N ALA A 240 -14.78 18.91 1.11
CA ALA A 240 -14.75 20.35 0.90
C ALA A 240 -13.31 20.86 1.00
N ILE A 241 -12.94 21.79 0.11
CA ILE A 241 -11.62 22.43 0.14
C ILE A 241 -11.64 23.54 1.19
N LYS A 242 -10.64 23.56 2.07
CA LYS A 242 -10.43 24.68 2.98
C LYS A 242 -9.70 25.76 2.24
N ASN A 243 -10.36 26.89 1.97
CA ASN A 243 -9.68 28.06 1.43
C ASN A 243 -8.69 28.57 2.50
N LYS A 244 -7.40 28.61 2.15
CA LYS A 244 -6.38 29.29 2.96
C LYS A 244 -6.59 30.82 3.00
N ASP A 245 -7.49 31.37 2.20
CA ASP A 245 -7.77 32.81 2.09
C ASP A 245 -8.65 33.38 3.21
N GLU A 246 -9.10 32.58 4.20
CA GLU A 246 -9.93 33.06 5.32
C GLU A 246 -9.16 33.37 6.62
N TYR A 247 -7.83 33.17 6.66
CA TYR A 247 -7.01 33.41 7.87
C TYR A 247 -5.91 34.48 7.72
N GLU A 248 -5.93 35.29 6.66
CA GLU A 248 -5.08 36.47 6.51
C GLU A 248 -5.90 37.78 6.38
N LYS A 249 -6.81 38.04 7.32
CA LYS A 249 -7.37 39.38 7.55
C LYS A 249 -7.13 39.86 8.97
#